data_AF-A0A316X1F2-F1
#
_entry.id   AF-A0A316X1F2-F1
#
_cell.length_a   1.000
_cell.length_b   1.000
_cell.length_c   1.000
_cell.angle_alpha   90.00
_cell.angle_beta   90.00
_cell.angle_gamma   90.00
#
_symmetry.space_group_name_H-M   'P 1'
#
loop_
_entity.id
_entity.type
_entity.pdbx_description
1 polymer ?
#
loop_
_entity_poly.entity_id
_entity_poly.type
_entity_poly.pdbx_seq_one_letter_code
_entity_poly.pdbx_strand_id
1 'polypeptide(L)'
;MKKNLINQNGVSDKFWNVEYFGNTQKIVFGKTGTKGRESIKEFADEMECIRESEKLISQKIKKGYTEIPEHDEIPQKAELSETEKADIYFWEAIEKSNKYKNAHWSEYDVEEHLENLTAYLSRFGKERLVLFEKALQEKLSDLYTAEIAELSIVLECEFSSENGKYTFNHYLSDDGFIYFRCWLLLKGKAFFDDIKKDIQAFVSGKYSFNIGDCWAEGLLYVADEAYSANHDNEDESEIRDTVDELYPENHYDSMDREMNREPKGGADLQTMYPKLVKEIGELRSA
;
A
#
# COMPACT_ATOMS: atom_id res chain seq x y z
N MET A 1 -3.13 25.23 30.88
CA MET A 1 -2.91 23.78 30.65
C MET A 1 -1.77 23.62 29.67
N LYS A 2 -0.97 22.55 29.78
CA LYS A 2 0.10 22.21 28.84
C LYS A 2 0.08 20.72 28.53
N LYS A 3 0.33 20.36 27.27
CA LYS A 3 0.34 18.98 26.76
C LYS A 3 1.48 18.82 25.76
N ASN A 4 2.25 17.75 25.91
CA ASN A 4 3.32 17.37 24.99
C ASN A 4 2.90 16.09 24.27
N LEU A 5 2.88 16.13 22.94
CA LEU A 5 2.52 14.99 22.11
C LEU A 5 3.67 14.64 21.16
N ILE A 6 3.87 13.35 20.92
CA ILE A 6 4.84 12.84 19.94
C ILE A 6 4.17 11.91 18.94
N ASN A 7 4.72 11.82 17.73
CA ASN A 7 4.35 10.81 16.75
C ASN A 7 5.62 10.23 16.13
N GLN A 8 5.90 8.98 16.51
CA GLN A 8 7.06 8.21 16.04
C GLN A 8 6.66 6.99 15.19
N ASN A 9 5.41 6.95 14.71
CA ASN A 9 4.87 5.83 13.93
C ASN A 9 5.38 5.86 12.48
N GLY A 10 5.68 4.69 11.92
CA GLY A 10 6.16 4.55 10.54
C GLY A 10 7.45 5.37 10.35
N VAL A 11 7.49 6.27 9.36
CA VAL A 11 8.62 7.20 9.16
C VAL A 11 8.52 8.50 9.98
N SER A 12 7.40 8.77 10.65
CA SER A 12 7.21 10.03 11.39
C SER A 12 8.13 10.08 12.60
N ASP A 13 8.67 11.26 12.88
CA ASP A 13 9.44 11.52 14.11
C ASP A 13 9.22 12.99 14.49
N LYS A 14 8.02 13.25 15.03
CA LYS A 14 7.49 14.61 15.21
C LYS A 14 7.06 14.85 16.65
N PHE A 15 7.17 16.10 17.09
CA PHE A 15 6.59 16.59 18.33
C PHE A 15 5.54 17.67 18.04
N TRP A 16 4.56 17.77 18.93
CA TRP A 16 3.54 18.81 18.94
C TRP A 16 3.17 19.11 20.39
N ASN A 17 3.48 20.30 20.84
CA ASN A 17 3.22 20.77 22.20
C ASN A 17 2.20 21.89 22.13
N VAL A 18 1.26 21.89 23.07
CA VAL A 18 0.28 22.97 23.23
C VAL A 18 0.25 23.44 24.67
N GLU A 19 0.23 24.76 24.83
CA GLU A 19 0.04 25.45 26.09
C GLU A 19 -1.08 26.47 25.87
N TYR A 20 -2.05 26.52 26.77
CA TYR A 20 -3.13 27.49 26.68
C TYR A 20 -3.56 27.98 28.07
N PHE A 21 -3.78 29.27 28.20
CA PHE A 21 -4.15 29.95 29.44
C PHE A 21 -4.89 31.24 29.13
N GLY A 22 -5.99 31.52 29.85
CA GLY A 22 -6.88 32.62 29.51
C GLY A 22 -7.38 32.49 28.06
N ASN A 23 -7.29 33.57 27.30
CA ASN A 23 -7.66 33.59 25.89
C ASN A 23 -6.50 33.31 24.92
N THR A 24 -5.33 32.88 25.40
CA THR A 24 -4.13 32.66 24.57
C THR A 24 -3.80 31.17 24.45
N GLN A 25 -3.55 30.71 23.23
CA GLN A 25 -3.02 29.39 22.90
C GLN A 25 -1.66 29.55 22.22
N LYS A 26 -0.70 28.74 22.66
CA LYS A 26 0.63 28.60 22.08
C LYS A 26 0.85 27.15 21.66
N ILE A 27 1.26 26.94 20.42
CA ILE A 27 1.58 25.64 19.87
C ILE A 27 3.02 25.65 19.37
N VAL A 28 3.80 24.65 19.73
CA VAL A 28 5.15 24.42 19.20
C VAL A 28 5.23 23.04 18.57
N PHE A 29 5.70 22.93 17.34
CA PHE A 29 5.71 21.65 16.62
C PHE A 29 6.87 21.53 15.64
N GLY A 30 7.35 20.31 15.41
CA GLY A 30 8.48 20.09 14.51
C GLY A 30 8.92 18.63 14.45
N LYS A 31 10.05 18.39 13.79
CA LYS A 31 10.78 17.12 13.93
C LYS A 31 11.40 17.07 15.33
N THR A 32 11.41 15.90 15.96
CA THR A 32 12.10 15.70 17.24
C THR A 32 13.58 16.10 17.12
N GLY A 33 14.18 16.58 18.21
CA GLY A 33 15.55 17.11 18.22
C GLY A 33 15.75 18.47 17.53
N THR A 34 14.70 19.08 16.98
CA THR A 34 14.76 20.44 16.39
C THR A 34 14.03 21.46 17.26
N LYS A 35 14.30 22.76 17.04
CA LYS A 35 13.55 23.84 17.70
C LYS A 35 12.06 23.89 17.28
N GLY A 36 11.71 23.29 16.14
CA GLY A 36 10.38 23.35 15.57
C GLY A 36 9.95 24.75 15.13
N ARG A 37 8.64 24.93 14.98
CA ARG A 37 7.95 26.20 14.67
C ARG A 37 6.96 26.49 15.78
N GLU A 38 6.75 27.77 16.04
CA GLU A 38 5.84 28.26 17.05
C GLU A 38 4.66 28.99 16.39
N SER A 39 3.47 28.84 16.97
CA SER A 39 2.26 29.57 16.62
C SER A 39 1.57 30.01 17.91
N ILE A 40 1.26 31.31 18.00
CA ILE A 40 0.50 31.88 19.10
C ILE A 40 -0.79 32.44 18.51
N LYS A 41 -1.91 32.15 19.18
CA LYS A 41 -3.23 32.60 18.78
C LYS A 41 -4.00 33.09 20.00
N GLU A 42 -4.61 34.27 19.88
CA GLU A 42 -5.57 34.79 20.85
C GLU A 42 -6.99 34.53 20.36
N PHE A 43 -7.87 34.24 21.31
CA PHE A 43 -9.30 33.98 21.11
C PHE A 43 -10.14 35.08 21.75
N ALA A 44 -11.44 35.10 21.45
CA ALA A 44 -12.34 36.13 22.00
C ALA A 44 -12.48 36.00 23.52
N ASP A 45 -12.50 34.76 24.03
CA ASP A 45 -12.58 34.44 25.45
C ASP A 45 -11.86 33.14 25.81
N GLU A 46 -11.77 32.88 27.13
CA GLU A 46 -11.13 31.69 27.68
C GLU A 46 -11.85 30.39 27.30
N MET A 47 -13.18 30.39 27.23
CA MET A 47 -13.95 29.19 26.91
C MET A 47 -13.70 28.76 25.45
N GLU A 48 -13.64 29.72 24.53
CA GLU A 48 -13.30 29.45 23.13
C GLU A 48 -11.87 28.90 23.00
N CYS A 49 -10.91 29.49 23.71
CA CYS A 49 -9.53 29.03 23.74
C CYS A 49 -9.41 27.57 24.21
N ILE A 50 -10.06 27.23 25.32
CA ILE A 50 -10.10 25.86 25.85
C ILE A 50 -10.71 24.91 24.81
N ARG A 51 -11.88 25.27 24.25
CA ARG A 51 -12.62 24.44 23.29
C ARG A 51 -11.81 24.13 22.04
N GLU A 52 -11.17 25.13 21.42
CA GLU A 52 -10.34 24.89 20.23
C GLU A 52 -9.02 24.18 20.56
N SER A 53 -8.43 24.39 21.74
CA SER A 53 -7.24 23.65 22.18
C SER A 53 -7.49 22.16 22.35
N GLU A 54 -8.55 21.80 23.08
CA GLU A 54 -8.94 20.41 23.32
C GLU A 54 -9.35 19.69 22.03
N LYS A 55 -9.98 20.42 21.10
CA LYS A 55 -10.30 19.92 19.75
C LYS A 55 -9.03 19.57 18.98
N LEU A 56 -7.99 20.42 19.00
CA LEU A 56 -6.72 20.14 18.33
C LEU A 56 -5.98 18.95 18.95
N ILE A 57 -5.96 18.85 20.29
CA ILE A 57 -5.40 17.70 21.01
C ILE A 57 -6.08 16.41 20.54
N SER A 58 -7.42 16.39 20.57
CA SER A 58 -8.21 15.22 20.14
C SER A 58 -7.94 14.85 18.68
N GLN A 59 -7.80 15.83 17.79
CA GLN A 59 -7.45 15.57 16.38
C GLN A 59 -6.03 15.02 16.22
N LYS A 60 -5.07 15.44 17.04
CA LYS A 60 -3.69 14.91 17.02
C LYS A 60 -3.64 13.47 17.49
N ILE A 61 -4.34 13.15 18.58
CA ILE A 61 -4.44 11.78 19.10
C ILE A 61 -5.06 10.85 18.04
N LYS A 62 -6.14 11.28 17.37
CA LYS A 62 -6.73 10.54 16.23
C LYS A 62 -5.76 10.32 15.06
N LYS A 63 -4.73 11.17 14.91
CA LYS A 63 -3.67 11.05 13.90
C LYS A 63 -2.46 10.25 14.40
N GLY A 64 -2.60 9.52 15.51
CA GLY A 64 -1.55 8.65 16.06
C GLY A 64 -0.50 9.35 16.91
N TYR A 65 -0.77 10.58 17.37
CA TYR A 65 0.08 11.19 18.40
C TYR A 65 -0.23 10.60 19.77
N THR A 66 0.80 10.35 20.56
CA THR A 66 0.69 9.91 21.96
C THR A 66 1.15 11.04 22.89
N GLU A 67 0.50 11.15 24.05
CA GLU A 67 0.90 12.11 25.08
C GLU A 67 2.11 11.56 25.86
N ILE A 68 3.06 12.45 26.15
CA ILE A 68 4.17 12.19 27.06
C ILE A 68 4.11 13.14 28.27
N PRO A 69 4.56 12.71 29.45
CA PRO A 69 4.68 13.58 30.61
C PRO A 69 5.55 14.81 30.31
N GLU A 70 5.27 15.93 30.99
CA GLU A 70 5.93 17.21 30.70
C GLU A 70 7.46 17.17 30.91
N HIS A 71 7.92 16.34 31.84
CA HIS A 71 9.32 16.22 32.23
C HIS A 71 10.03 15.02 31.60
N ASP A 72 9.33 14.23 30.79
CA ASP A 72 9.94 13.08 30.12
C ASP A 72 10.69 13.55 28.87
N GLU A 73 11.86 12.96 28.65
CA GLU A 73 12.58 13.13 27.40
C GLU A 73 11.82 12.43 26.27
N ILE A 74 11.83 13.03 25.08
CA ILE A 74 11.25 12.38 23.89
C ILE A 74 12.10 11.13 23.60
N PRO A 75 11.49 9.93 23.53
CA PRO A 75 12.23 8.71 23.22
C PRO A 75 13.02 8.85 21.92
N GLN A 76 14.27 8.40 21.91
CA GLN A 76 15.04 8.37 20.67
C GLN A 76 14.44 7.31 19.75
N LYS A 77 14.06 7.71 18.54
CA LYS A 77 13.58 6.78 17.53
C LYS A 77 14.76 6.04 16.89
N ALA A 78 14.65 4.72 16.77
CA ALA A 78 15.58 3.94 15.98
C ALA A 78 15.54 4.40 14.52
N GLU A 79 16.71 4.56 13.90
CA GLU A 79 16.80 4.83 12.47
C GLU A 79 16.26 3.62 11.69
N LEU A 80 15.28 3.87 10.82
CA LEU A 80 14.78 2.87 9.90
C LEU A 80 15.79 2.65 8.79
N SER A 81 16.03 1.39 8.45
CA SER A 81 16.72 1.00 7.23
C SER A 81 15.97 1.52 5.99
N GLU A 82 16.69 1.58 4.87
CA GLU A 82 16.09 1.93 3.58
C GLU A 82 14.94 1.00 3.20
N THR A 83 15.11 -0.31 3.43
CA THR A 83 14.08 -1.32 3.11
C THR A 83 12.83 -1.13 3.95
N GLU A 84 12.97 -0.82 5.25
CA GLU A 84 11.80 -0.51 6.10
C GLU A 84 11.09 0.76 5.65
N LYS A 85 11.84 1.80 5.24
CA LYS A 85 11.25 3.03 4.67
C LYS A 85 10.50 2.74 3.38
N ALA A 86 11.09 1.97 2.48
CA ALA A 86 10.49 1.57 1.21
C ALA A 86 9.18 0.81 1.42
N ASP A 87 9.16 -0.20 2.32
CA ASP A 87 7.96 -0.97 2.64
C ASP A 87 6.86 -0.08 3.25
N ILE A 88 7.21 0.83 4.17
CA ILE A 88 6.26 1.78 4.75
C ILE A 88 5.70 2.71 3.68
N TYR A 89 6.55 3.28 2.80
CA TYR A 89 6.10 4.20 1.76
C TYR A 89 5.18 3.52 0.75
N PHE A 90 5.50 2.29 0.34
CA PHE A 90 4.68 1.51 -0.58
C PHE A 90 3.29 1.27 -0.02
N TRP A 91 3.19 0.62 1.14
CA TRP A 91 1.88 0.27 1.72
C TRP A 91 1.08 1.49 2.18
N GLU A 92 1.75 2.54 2.67
CA GLU A 92 1.08 3.81 2.98
C GLU A 92 0.45 4.42 1.73
N ALA A 93 1.14 4.38 0.59
CA ALA A 93 0.63 4.91 -0.67
C ALA A 93 -0.61 4.13 -1.11
N ILE A 94 -0.52 2.79 -1.21
CA ILE A 94 -1.65 1.91 -1.57
C ILE A 94 -2.86 2.12 -0.65
N GLU A 95 -2.65 2.23 0.67
CA GLU A 95 -3.75 2.43 1.62
C GLU A 95 -4.39 3.82 1.47
N LYS A 96 -3.58 4.87 1.26
CA LYS A 96 -4.07 6.25 1.20
C LYS A 96 -4.70 6.62 -0.14
N SER A 97 -4.31 5.96 -1.23
CA SER A 97 -4.92 6.12 -2.55
C SER A 97 -6.25 5.37 -2.67
N ASN A 98 -6.47 4.32 -1.89
CA ASN A 98 -7.69 3.51 -1.97
C ASN A 98 -8.90 4.20 -1.31
N LYS A 99 -9.70 4.91 -2.11
CA LYS A 99 -10.98 5.48 -1.68
C LYS A 99 -12.05 4.42 -1.35
N TYR A 100 -11.93 3.23 -1.93
CA TYR A 100 -12.89 2.13 -1.84
C TYR A 100 -12.64 1.19 -0.66
N LYS A 101 -11.72 1.49 0.25
CA LYS A 101 -11.35 0.58 1.36
C LYS A 101 -12.50 0.12 2.26
N ASN A 102 -13.64 0.82 2.24
CA ASN A 102 -14.86 0.47 2.96
C ASN A 102 -16.07 0.29 2.03
N ALA A 103 -15.89 0.37 0.71
CA ALA A 103 -16.95 0.22 -0.28
C ALA A 103 -17.25 -1.26 -0.51
N HIS A 104 -18.42 -1.54 -1.12
CA HIS A 104 -18.67 -2.88 -1.62
C HIS A 104 -17.70 -3.18 -2.78
N TRP A 105 -17.27 -4.43 -2.91
CA TRP A 105 -16.23 -4.81 -3.88
C TRP A 105 -16.60 -4.50 -5.33
N SER A 106 -17.90 -4.50 -5.66
CA SER A 106 -18.39 -4.18 -7.01
C SER A 106 -18.28 -2.69 -7.35
N GLU A 107 -18.02 -1.84 -6.36
CA GLU A 107 -17.78 -0.41 -6.54
C GLU A 107 -16.30 -0.11 -6.74
N TYR A 108 -15.39 -1.08 -6.51
CA TYR A 108 -13.96 -0.88 -6.67
C TYR A 108 -13.62 -0.61 -8.13
N ASP A 109 -13.03 0.54 -8.39
CA ASP A 109 -12.48 0.94 -9.68
C ASP A 109 -10.95 0.94 -9.60
N VAL A 110 -10.31 0.12 -10.43
CA VAL A 110 -8.86 -0.01 -10.47
C VAL A 110 -8.20 1.22 -11.07
N GLU A 111 -8.80 1.81 -12.11
CA GLU A 111 -8.27 2.99 -12.80
C GLU A 111 -8.35 4.20 -11.87
N GLU A 112 -9.49 4.41 -11.20
CA GLU A 112 -9.60 5.51 -10.22
C GLU A 112 -8.60 5.30 -9.06
N HIS A 113 -8.36 4.06 -8.63
CA HIS A 113 -7.36 3.80 -7.60
C HIS A 113 -5.95 4.18 -8.07
N LEU A 114 -5.57 3.82 -9.30
CA LEU A 114 -4.28 4.16 -9.89
C LEU A 114 -4.12 5.68 -10.08
N GLU A 115 -5.13 6.38 -10.60
CA GLU A 115 -5.12 7.85 -10.70
C GLU A 115 -4.91 8.50 -9.32
N ASN A 116 -5.62 8.03 -8.29
CA ASN A 116 -5.46 8.52 -6.93
C ASN A 116 -4.07 8.21 -6.35
N LEU A 117 -3.46 7.09 -6.75
CA LEU A 117 -2.10 6.70 -6.35
C LEU A 117 -1.07 7.62 -7.00
N THR A 118 -1.13 7.83 -8.31
CA THR A 118 -0.27 8.77 -9.05
C THR A 118 -0.38 10.18 -8.46
N ALA A 119 -1.59 10.68 -8.20
CA ALA A 119 -1.83 12.00 -7.59
C ALA A 119 -1.38 12.11 -6.12
N TYR A 120 -1.32 10.98 -5.40
CA TYR A 120 -0.75 10.94 -4.05
C TYR A 120 0.77 10.97 -4.10
N LEU A 121 1.38 10.17 -5.00
CA LEU A 121 2.82 10.04 -5.17
C LEU A 121 3.47 11.34 -5.68
N SER A 122 2.79 12.10 -6.55
CA SER A 122 3.31 13.34 -7.14
C SER A 122 3.64 14.44 -6.11
N ARG A 123 3.21 14.27 -4.86
CA ARG A 123 3.49 15.18 -3.74
C ARG A 123 4.87 14.96 -3.11
N PHE A 124 5.61 13.95 -3.55
CA PHE A 124 6.89 13.55 -2.98
C PHE A 124 8.03 13.75 -3.98
N GLY A 125 9.25 13.92 -3.45
CA GLY A 125 10.46 14.05 -4.27
C GLY A 125 11.01 12.71 -4.74
N LYS A 126 11.94 12.78 -5.71
CA LYS A 126 12.57 11.63 -6.39
C LYS A 126 12.99 10.50 -5.46
N GLU A 127 13.69 10.80 -4.36
CA GLU A 127 14.16 9.79 -3.39
C GLU A 127 13.02 8.89 -2.87
N ARG A 128 11.85 9.46 -2.56
CA ARG A 128 10.71 8.67 -2.08
C ARG A 128 10.03 7.88 -3.20
N LEU A 129 10.01 8.41 -4.42
CA LEU A 129 9.47 7.71 -5.59
C LEU A 129 10.35 6.52 -5.95
N VAL A 130 11.67 6.66 -5.93
CA VAL A 130 12.64 5.56 -6.11
C VAL A 130 12.44 4.47 -5.06
N LEU A 131 12.24 4.82 -3.78
CA LEU A 131 11.95 3.83 -2.74
C LEU A 131 10.58 3.15 -2.90
N PHE A 132 9.57 3.87 -3.42
CA PHE A 132 8.28 3.27 -3.75
C PHE A 132 8.44 2.26 -4.88
N GLU A 133 9.11 2.65 -5.97
CA GLU A 133 9.33 1.82 -7.16
C GLU A 133 10.17 0.59 -6.83
N LYS A 134 11.28 0.77 -6.11
CA LYS A 134 12.07 -0.34 -5.57
C LYS A 134 11.21 -1.36 -4.81
N ALA A 135 10.33 -0.88 -3.92
CA ALA A 135 9.44 -1.76 -3.17
C ALA A 135 8.40 -2.43 -4.07
N LEU A 136 7.88 -1.74 -5.09
CA LEU A 136 6.97 -2.35 -6.08
C LEU A 136 7.66 -3.53 -6.76
N GLN A 137 8.88 -3.35 -7.29
CA GLN A 137 9.62 -4.42 -7.96
C GLN A 137 9.89 -5.61 -7.02
N GLU A 138 10.29 -5.36 -5.78
CA GLU A 138 10.50 -6.40 -4.76
C GLU A 138 9.21 -7.15 -4.42
N LYS A 139 8.07 -6.46 -4.37
CA LYS A 139 6.77 -7.08 -4.05
C LYS A 139 6.18 -7.86 -5.22
N LEU A 140 6.41 -7.42 -6.46
CA LEU A 140 6.10 -8.21 -7.66
C LEU A 140 6.97 -9.47 -7.73
N SER A 141 8.24 -9.35 -7.35
CA SER A 141 9.18 -10.47 -7.23
C SER A 141 8.69 -11.50 -6.21
N ASP A 142 8.29 -11.04 -5.04
CA ASP A 142 7.74 -11.86 -3.96
C ASP A 142 6.48 -12.67 -4.37
N LEU A 143 5.73 -12.18 -5.37
CA LEU A 143 4.54 -12.83 -5.90
C LEU A 143 4.84 -13.73 -7.11
N TYR A 144 6.08 -13.76 -7.62
CA TYR A 144 6.47 -14.63 -8.73
C TYR A 144 6.66 -16.07 -8.24
N THR A 145 5.55 -16.75 -7.99
CA THR A 145 5.49 -18.12 -7.44
C THR A 145 4.49 -18.96 -8.21
N ALA A 146 4.68 -20.28 -8.17
CA ALA A 146 3.78 -21.23 -8.81
C ALA A 146 2.35 -21.11 -8.27
N GLU A 147 2.21 -20.91 -6.95
CA GLU A 147 0.91 -20.78 -6.29
C GLU A 147 0.15 -19.55 -6.78
N ILE A 148 0.83 -18.41 -6.95
CA ILE A 148 0.19 -17.18 -7.47
C ILE A 148 -0.13 -17.31 -8.96
N ALA A 149 0.70 -18.00 -9.74
CA ALA A 149 0.38 -18.35 -11.13
C ALA A 149 -0.86 -19.26 -11.22
N GLU A 150 -0.96 -20.24 -10.33
CA GLU A 150 -2.13 -21.13 -10.24
C GLU A 150 -3.39 -20.38 -9.82
N LEU A 151 -3.29 -19.37 -8.95
CA LEU A 151 -4.39 -18.47 -8.62
C LEU A 151 -4.85 -17.69 -9.85
N SER A 152 -3.92 -17.11 -10.63
CA SER A 152 -4.24 -16.45 -11.91
C SER A 152 -4.96 -17.40 -12.87
N ILE A 153 -4.47 -18.64 -13.02
CA ILE A 153 -5.14 -19.67 -13.84
C ILE A 153 -6.58 -19.92 -13.37
N VAL A 154 -6.80 -20.09 -12.06
CA VAL A 154 -8.14 -20.36 -11.51
C VAL A 154 -9.09 -19.17 -11.73
N LEU A 155 -8.61 -17.94 -11.65
CA LEU A 155 -9.42 -16.73 -11.80
C LEU A 155 -9.69 -16.39 -13.26
N GLU A 156 -8.73 -16.59 -14.16
CA GLU A 156 -8.73 -15.95 -15.47
C GLU A 156 -8.88 -16.95 -16.63
N CYS A 157 -8.25 -18.13 -16.53
CA CYS A 157 -8.28 -19.09 -17.64
C CYS A 157 -9.67 -19.72 -17.80
N GLU A 158 -10.02 -20.03 -19.05
CA GLU A 158 -11.20 -20.84 -19.37
C GLU A 158 -11.11 -22.22 -18.72
N PHE A 159 -12.27 -22.78 -18.38
CA PHE A 159 -12.36 -24.11 -17.80
C PHE A 159 -13.58 -24.86 -18.31
N SER A 160 -13.53 -26.18 -18.20
CA SER A 160 -14.70 -27.06 -18.31
C SER A 160 -15.12 -27.58 -16.96
N SER A 161 -16.41 -27.83 -16.77
CA SER A 161 -16.94 -28.47 -15.57
C SER A 161 -17.80 -29.69 -15.93
N GLU A 162 -17.49 -30.84 -15.34
CA GLU A 162 -18.25 -32.08 -15.48
C GLU A 162 -18.41 -32.74 -14.12
N ASN A 163 -19.65 -32.99 -13.68
CA ASN A 163 -19.96 -33.66 -12.41
C ASN A 163 -19.26 -33.04 -11.18
N GLY A 164 -19.15 -31.70 -11.12
CA GLY A 164 -18.46 -30.99 -10.04
C GLY A 164 -16.93 -31.05 -10.08
N LYS A 165 -16.37 -31.56 -11.18
CA LYS A 165 -14.93 -31.51 -11.47
C LYS A 165 -14.64 -30.36 -12.43
N TYR A 166 -13.71 -29.49 -12.05
CA TYR A 166 -13.25 -28.35 -12.84
C TYR A 166 -11.89 -28.68 -13.47
N THR A 167 -11.72 -28.36 -14.75
CA THR A 167 -10.47 -28.53 -15.49
C THR A 167 -10.13 -27.23 -16.21
N PHE A 168 -9.06 -26.56 -15.77
CA PHE A 168 -8.65 -25.26 -16.31
C PHE A 168 -7.65 -25.43 -17.46
N ASN A 169 -7.79 -24.59 -18.49
CA ASN A 169 -6.66 -24.29 -19.37
C ASN A 169 -5.56 -23.63 -18.54
N HIS A 170 -4.29 -23.81 -18.89
CA HIS A 170 -3.16 -23.39 -18.05
C HIS A 170 -2.16 -22.52 -18.83
N TYR A 171 -2.66 -21.72 -19.75
CA TYR A 171 -1.85 -20.73 -20.44
C TYR A 171 -1.60 -19.53 -19.51
N LEU A 172 -0.34 -19.19 -19.32
CA LEU A 172 0.09 -18.03 -18.55
C LEU A 172 0.86 -17.10 -19.50
N SER A 173 0.37 -15.87 -19.67
CA SER A 173 1.09 -14.82 -20.38
C SER A 173 2.05 -14.13 -19.40
N ASP A 174 3.26 -13.83 -19.85
CA ASP A 174 4.25 -13.12 -19.03
C ASP A 174 3.71 -11.74 -18.60
N ASP A 175 3.26 -10.92 -19.55
CA ASP A 175 2.64 -9.62 -19.30
C ASP A 175 1.37 -9.74 -18.43
N GLY A 176 0.45 -10.63 -18.83
CA GLY A 176 -0.80 -10.83 -18.09
C GLY A 176 -0.56 -11.23 -16.63
N PHE A 177 0.46 -12.06 -16.38
CA PHE A 177 0.81 -12.47 -15.03
C PHE A 177 1.48 -11.35 -14.22
N ILE A 178 2.21 -10.44 -14.84
CA ILE A 178 2.67 -9.20 -14.19
C ILE A 178 1.46 -8.35 -13.79
N TYR A 179 0.52 -8.14 -14.70
CA TYR A 179 -0.65 -7.27 -14.46
C TYR A 179 -1.58 -7.84 -13.37
N PHE A 180 -1.71 -9.17 -13.31
CA PHE A 180 -2.40 -9.86 -12.23
C PHE A 180 -1.71 -9.62 -10.87
N ARG A 181 -0.39 -9.73 -10.80
CA ARG A 181 0.36 -9.45 -9.57
C ARG A 181 0.22 -7.99 -9.13
N CYS A 182 0.22 -7.04 -10.06
CA CYS A 182 -0.10 -5.64 -9.76
C CYS A 182 -1.49 -5.51 -9.11
N TRP A 183 -2.50 -6.18 -9.66
CA TRP A 183 -3.86 -6.15 -9.13
C TRP A 183 -3.95 -6.73 -7.71
N LEU A 184 -3.19 -7.80 -7.40
CA LEU A 184 -3.09 -8.34 -6.05
C LEU A 184 -2.48 -7.33 -5.05
N LEU A 185 -1.43 -6.59 -5.46
CA LEU A 185 -0.79 -5.59 -4.60
C LEU A 185 -1.75 -4.45 -4.22
N LEU A 186 -2.62 -4.03 -5.15
CA LEU A 186 -3.62 -3.00 -4.89
C LEU A 186 -4.67 -3.40 -3.83
N LYS A 187 -4.79 -4.68 -3.48
CA LYS A 187 -5.67 -5.14 -2.40
C LYS A 187 -5.11 -4.87 -1.00
N GLY A 188 -3.85 -4.42 -0.94
CA GLY A 188 -3.21 -3.92 0.27
C GLY A 188 -2.49 -5.00 1.07
N LYS A 189 -1.72 -4.53 2.06
CA LYS A 189 -0.72 -5.33 2.79
C LYS A 189 -1.29 -6.59 3.45
N ALA A 190 -2.44 -6.47 4.10
CA ALA A 190 -3.03 -7.58 4.83
C ALA A 190 -3.41 -8.75 3.90
N PHE A 191 -3.93 -8.44 2.72
CA PHE A 191 -4.25 -9.45 1.71
C PHE A 191 -2.98 -10.04 1.10
N PHE A 192 -2.01 -9.19 0.74
CA PHE A 192 -0.70 -9.63 0.26
C PHE A 192 -0.03 -10.62 1.21
N ASP A 193 0.00 -10.32 2.51
CA ASP A 193 0.61 -11.17 3.54
C ASP A 193 -0.13 -12.51 3.71
N ASP A 194 -1.45 -12.54 3.46
CA ASP A 194 -2.26 -13.75 3.56
C ASP A 194 -2.12 -14.64 2.31
N ILE A 195 -2.19 -14.05 1.12
CA ILE A 195 -2.15 -14.79 -0.15
C ILE A 195 -0.78 -15.42 -0.40
N LYS A 196 0.30 -14.77 0.05
CA LYS A 196 1.65 -15.34 0.04
C LYS A 196 1.80 -16.58 0.92
N LYS A 197 0.97 -16.74 1.96
CA LYS A 197 1.03 -17.90 2.85
C LYS A 197 0.20 -19.05 2.31
N ASP A 198 -0.99 -18.75 1.81
CA ASP A 198 -1.92 -19.74 1.24
C ASP A 198 -2.90 -19.05 0.28
N ILE A 199 -2.88 -19.43 -0.99
CA ILE A 199 -3.77 -18.85 -2.00
C ILE A 199 -5.25 -19.16 -1.75
N GLN A 200 -5.57 -20.16 -0.92
CA GLN A 200 -6.96 -20.41 -0.51
C GLN A 200 -7.50 -19.31 0.41
N ALA A 201 -6.64 -18.42 0.93
CA ALA A 201 -7.08 -17.22 1.64
C ALA A 201 -7.95 -16.30 0.77
N PHE A 202 -7.87 -16.39 -0.56
CA PHE A 202 -8.72 -15.67 -1.51
C PHE A 202 -10.22 -15.88 -1.23
N VAL A 203 -10.58 -17.12 -0.88
CA VAL A 203 -11.97 -17.55 -0.58
C VAL A 203 -12.19 -17.76 0.92
N SER A 204 -11.45 -17.03 1.76
CA SER A 204 -11.57 -17.14 3.22
C SER A 204 -12.86 -16.52 3.77
N GLY A 205 -13.54 -15.68 2.99
CA GLY A 205 -14.64 -14.83 3.45
C GLY A 205 -14.18 -13.56 4.18
N LYS A 206 -12.87 -13.39 4.40
CA LYS A 206 -12.27 -12.15 4.94
C LYS A 206 -12.26 -11.02 3.91
N TYR A 207 -12.18 -11.38 2.64
CA TYR A 207 -12.04 -10.46 1.51
C TYR A 207 -13.17 -10.65 0.51
N SER A 208 -13.48 -9.59 -0.21
CA SER A 208 -14.42 -9.62 -1.34
C SER A 208 -13.85 -8.74 -2.43
N PHE A 209 -13.71 -9.28 -3.64
CA PHE A 209 -13.10 -8.60 -4.78
C PHE A 209 -13.97 -8.72 -6.01
N ASN A 210 -13.92 -7.71 -6.88
CA ASN A 210 -14.38 -7.85 -8.25
C ASN A 210 -13.35 -8.67 -9.02
N ILE A 211 -13.76 -9.85 -9.49
CA ILE A 211 -12.90 -10.75 -10.28
C ILE A 211 -13.23 -10.72 -11.77
N GLY A 212 -14.11 -9.82 -12.22
CA GLY A 212 -14.46 -9.68 -13.64
C GLY A 212 -13.30 -9.14 -14.48
N ASP A 213 -12.41 -8.37 -13.85
CA ASP A 213 -11.13 -7.94 -14.41
C ASP A 213 -10.10 -7.92 -13.27
N CYS A 214 -9.03 -8.70 -13.47
CA CYS A 214 -7.97 -8.89 -12.48
C CYS A 214 -6.65 -8.24 -12.92
N TRP A 215 -6.68 -7.26 -13.84
CA TRP A 215 -5.48 -6.60 -14.36
C TRP A 215 -5.30 -5.22 -13.75
N ALA A 216 -4.04 -4.80 -13.60
CA ALA A 216 -3.68 -3.46 -13.12
C ALA A 216 -2.30 -3.03 -13.66
N GLU A 217 -2.13 -3.06 -14.98
CA GLU A 217 -0.88 -2.66 -15.66
C GLU A 217 -0.38 -1.29 -15.20
N GLY A 218 -1.29 -0.30 -15.08
CA GLY A 218 -0.92 1.07 -14.75
C GLY A 218 -0.12 1.23 -13.45
N LEU A 219 -0.17 0.25 -12.52
CA LEU A 219 0.67 0.26 -11.33
C LEU A 219 2.17 0.33 -11.64
N LEU A 220 2.61 -0.23 -12.78
CA LEU A 220 4.01 -0.23 -13.20
C LEU A 220 4.55 1.17 -13.53
N TYR A 221 3.66 2.14 -13.78
CA TYR A 221 4.03 3.45 -14.30
C TYR A 221 3.73 4.61 -13.33
N VAL A 222 3.00 4.35 -12.23
CA VAL A 222 2.53 5.43 -11.32
C VAL A 222 3.66 6.25 -10.71
N ALA A 223 4.85 5.67 -10.51
CA ALA A 223 5.99 6.39 -9.93
C ALA A 223 6.59 7.38 -10.92
N ASP A 224 6.75 6.97 -12.17
CA ASP A 224 7.21 7.81 -13.28
C ASP A 224 6.19 8.89 -13.63
N GLU A 225 4.92 8.52 -13.80
CA GLU A 225 3.85 9.48 -14.08
C GLU A 225 3.75 10.55 -12.97
N ALA A 226 3.90 10.13 -11.70
CA ALA A 226 3.91 11.04 -10.57
C ALA A 226 5.10 12.00 -10.59
N TYR A 227 6.26 11.54 -11.04
CA TYR A 227 7.45 12.36 -11.20
C TYR A 227 7.25 13.38 -12.33
N SER A 228 6.84 12.92 -13.51
CA SER A 228 6.58 13.74 -14.71
C SER A 228 5.49 14.78 -14.48
N ALA A 229 4.53 14.55 -13.57
CA ALA A 229 3.49 15.53 -13.25
C ALA A 229 4.03 16.88 -12.72
N ASN A 230 5.26 16.92 -12.19
CA ASN A 230 5.87 18.14 -11.64
C ASN A 230 7.25 18.47 -12.22
N HIS A 231 7.72 17.70 -13.19
CA HIS A 231 9.05 17.86 -13.78
C HIS A 231 8.92 17.88 -15.30
N ASP A 232 9.75 18.69 -15.94
CA ASP A 232 9.90 18.69 -17.40
C ASP A 232 11.10 17.77 -17.69
N ASN A 233 10.85 16.45 -17.64
CA ASN A 233 11.83 15.40 -17.90
C ASN A 233 11.81 14.98 -19.37
N GLU A 234 13.00 14.75 -19.94
CA GLU A 234 13.13 14.24 -21.32
C GLU A 234 12.77 12.75 -21.43
N ASP A 235 12.81 12.04 -20.29
CA ASP A 235 12.58 10.60 -20.19
C ASP A 235 11.39 10.28 -19.28
N GLU A 236 10.42 9.53 -19.82
CA GLU A 236 9.21 9.07 -19.11
C GLU A 236 9.46 7.87 -18.19
N SER A 237 10.68 7.30 -18.14
CA SER A 237 11.05 6.21 -17.22
C SER A 237 12.10 6.59 -16.16
N GLU A 238 12.32 7.89 -15.92
CA GLU A 238 13.36 8.41 -15.00
C GLU A 238 13.44 7.69 -13.63
N ILE A 239 12.30 7.35 -13.01
CA ILE A 239 12.29 6.66 -11.71
C ILE A 239 12.67 5.19 -11.87
N ARG A 240 12.08 4.48 -12.84
CA ARG A 240 12.41 3.08 -13.12
C ARG A 240 13.88 2.90 -13.52
N ASP A 241 14.38 3.73 -14.43
CA ASP A 241 15.79 3.76 -14.83
C ASP A 241 16.71 3.97 -13.62
N THR A 242 16.36 4.90 -12.73
CA THR A 242 17.12 5.13 -11.49
C THR A 242 17.11 3.89 -10.58
N VAL A 243 15.98 3.19 -10.48
CA VAL A 243 15.89 1.96 -9.68
C VAL A 243 16.72 0.84 -10.31
N ASP A 244 16.69 0.68 -11.63
CA ASP A 244 17.44 -0.35 -12.34
C ASP A 244 18.96 -0.11 -12.25
N GLU A 245 19.41 1.15 -12.25
CA GLU A 245 20.81 1.50 -12.01
C GLU A 245 21.26 1.18 -10.56
N LEU A 246 20.41 1.47 -9.57
CA LEU A 246 20.75 1.30 -8.15
C LEU A 246 20.55 -0.14 -7.64
N TYR A 247 19.59 -0.86 -8.20
CA TYR A 247 19.13 -2.18 -7.75
C TYR A 247 18.85 -3.11 -8.94
N PRO A 248 19.83 -3.39 -9.81
CA PRO A 248 19.60 -4.15 -11.05
C PRO A 248 19.03 -5.57 -10.82
N GLU A 249 19.32 -6.17 -9.67
CA GLU A 249 18.82 -7.49 -9.28
C GLU A 249 17.32 -7.51 -8.95
N ASN A 250 16.70 -6.33 -8.73
CA ASN A 250 15.31 -6.22 -8.32
C ASN A 250 14.32 -6.26 -9.49
N HIS A 251 14.78 -6.08 -10.74
CA HIS A 251 13.91 -5.96 -11.91
C HIS A 251 12.93 -7.14 -11.99
N TYR A 252 11.62 -6.85 -11.97
CA TYR A 252 10.56 -7.86 -11.81
C TYR A 252 10.36 -8.74 -13.05
N ASP A 253 10.91 -8.32 -14.19
CA ASP A 253 10.87 -9.01 -15.48
C ASP A 253 12.27 -9.48 -15.93
N SER A 254 13.13 -9.81 -14.95
CA SER A 254 14.44 -10.41 -15.25
C SER A 254 14.26 -11.85 -15.79
N MET A 255 14.95 -12.15 -16.89
CA MET A 255 14.94 -13.46 -17.57
C MET A 255 15.48 -14.61 -16.70
N ASP A 256 16.23 -14.29 -15.64
CA ASP A 256 16.85 -15.30 -14.75
C ASP A 256 15.91 -15.74 -13.62
N ARG A 257 14.66 -15.25 -13.58
CA ARG A 257 13.71 -15.58 -12.52
C ARG A 257 13.08 -16.95 -12.74
N GLU A 258 13.23 -17.80 -11.73
CA GLU A 258 12.55 -19.09 -11.66
C GLU A 258 11.51 -19.08 -10.54
N MET A 259 10.31 -19.62 -10.82
CA MET A 259 9.36 -19.90 -9.77
C MET A 259 9.89 -21.00 -8.85
N ASN A 260 9.36 -21.06 -7.62
CA ASN A 260 9.67 -22.11 -6.65
C ASN A 260 9.40 -23.55 -7.16
N ARG A 261 8.55 -23.71 -8.18
CA ARG A 261 8.29 -24.94 -8.93
C ARG A 261 7.52 -24.61 -10.21
N GLU A 262 7.34 -25.60 -11.08
CA GLU A 262 6.41 -25.50 -12.21
C GLU A 262 4.95 -25.33 -11.71
N PRO A 263 4.18 -24.37 -12.25
CA PRO A 263 2.74 -24.25 -12.02
C PRO A 263 1.98 -25.50 -12.47
N LYS A 264 0.97 -25.89 -11.70
CA LYS A 264 0.01 -26.94 -12.07
C LYS A 264 -1.16 -26.34 -12.82
N GLY A 265 -1.84 -27.17 -13.60
CA GLY A 265 -2.96 -26.80 -14.43
C GLY A 265 -4.03 -27.88 -14.47
N GLY A 266 -5.08 -27.67 -15.26
CA GLY A 266 -6.10 -28.68 -15.47
C GLY A 266 -6.82 -29.09 -14.20
N ALA A 267 -7.00 -30.39 -14.01
CA ALA A 267 -7.72 -30.97 -12.89
C ALA A 267 -6.88 -31.06 -11.60
N ASP A 268 -5.55 -30.92 -11.69
CA ASP A 268 -4.65 -30.99 -10.53
C ASP A 268 -4.95 -29.85 -9.55
N LEU A 269 -5.31 -28.68 -10.08
CA LEU A 269 -5.68 -27.50 -9.29
C LEU A 269 -6.82 -27.78 -8.31
N GLN A 270 -7.83 -28.56 -8.70
CA GLN A 270 -8.93 -28.91 -7.80
C GLN A 270 -8.47 -29.80 -6.64
N THR A 271 -7.46 -30.65 -6.88
CA THR A 271 -6.91 -31.51 -5.83
C THR A 271 -6.06 -30.70 -4.86
N MET A 272 -5.29 -29.74 -5.37
CA MET A 272 -4.42 -28.88 -4.56
C MET A 272 -5.19 -27.83 -3.77
N TYR A 273 -6.19 -27.20 -4.40
CA TYR A 273 -6.95 -26.07 -3.85
C TYR A 273 -8.46 -26.31 -3.92
N PRO A 274 -8.97 -27.34 -3.23
CA PRO A 274 -10.34 -27.81 -3.41
C PRO A 274 -11.40 -26.77 -3.03
N LYS A 275 -11.11 -25.90 -2.06
CA LYS A 275 -12.03 -24.84 -1.65
C LYS A 275 -12.03 -23.71 -2.67
N LEU A 276 -10.84 -23.21 -3.02
CA LEU A 276 -10.64 -22.15 -4.00
C LEU A 276 -11.27 -22.49 -5.35
N VAL A 277 -10.91 -23.63 -5.92
CA VAL A 277 -11.39 -24.05 -7.24
C VAL A 277 -12.90 -24.21 -7.26
N LYS A 278 -13.48 -24.79 -6.20
CA LYS A 278 -14.93 -24.97 -6.13
C LYS A 278 -15.64 -23.62 -6.09
N GLU A 279 -15.27 -22.73 -5.17
CA GLU A 279 -15.97 -21.45 -5.01
C GLU A 279 -15.81 -20.55 -6.23
N ILE A 280 -14.61 -20.46 -6.81
CA ILE A 280 -14.38 -19.68 -8.03
C ILE A 280 -15.05 -20.31 -9.25
N GLY A 281 -14.99 -21.64 -9.37
CA GLY A 281 -15.65 -22.36 -10.45
C GLY A 281 -17.18 -22.19 -10.42
N GLU A 282 -17.79 -22.24 -9.23
CA GLU A 282 -19.22 -21.96 -9.04
C GLU A 282 -19.54 -20.50 -9.37
N LEU A 283 -18.73 -19.55 -8.89
CA LEU A 283 -18.93 -18.11 -9.13
C LEU A 283 -18.83 -17.74 -10.61
N ARG A 284 -17.86 -18.30 -11.34
CA ARG A 284 -17.64 -18.03 -12.77
C ARG A 284 -18.60 -18.79 -13.70
N SER A 285 -19.35 -19.77 -13.17
CA SER A 285 -20.38 -20.50 -13.93
C SER A 285 -21.78 -19.89 -13.79
N ALA A 286 -21.96 -18.92 -12.89
CA ALA A 286 -23.22 -18.25 -12.60
C ALA A 286 -23.49 -17.07 -13.55
#